data_AF-A0A0F9PJT7-F1
#
_entry.id   AF-A0A0F9PJT7-F1
#
_cell.length_a   1.000
_cell.length_b   1.000
_cell.length_c   1.000
_cell.angle_alpha   90.00
_cell.angle_beta   90.00
_cell.angle_gamma   90.00
#
_symmetry.space_group_name_H-M   'P 1'
#
loop_
_entity.id
_entity.type
_entity.pdbx_description
1 polymer ?
#
loop_
_entity_poly.entity_id
_entity_poly.type
_entity_poly.pdbx_seq_one_letter_code
_entity_poly.pdbx_strand_id
1 'polypeptide(L)'
;MPKTTLQKPPEKVKDISGQKFGRWTVIEYSHLKTYYSSKGYRVRIAYWRCLCKCGTIKTVTGSSICNGTSKSCSCWRKELLAKRNFKHGHSPRGKRSLLYLCWKGMKSRCHREKDKNYSGYGARGIYVCKRWRNSFSNFVSDMPKKPGTEYSIDRIDNNGPYSKANCKWSTAKEQANNRRPPQFLHGDRRFNPKSGGPEHLKFRMAFKKKRIQLNLSQAKAGKILGVSPAAIRKWEIGSCQPMNSWKKVLKLLGASKKKPTPA
;
A
#
# COMPACT_ATOMS: atom_id res chain seq x y z
N MET A 1 3.28 54.35 -27.82
CA MET A 1 3.50 52.90 -27.59
C MET A 1 4.17 52.32 -28.82
N PRO A 2 5.30 51.61 -28.72
CA PRO A 2 5.97 51.10 -29.91
C PRO A 2 5.08 50.03 -30.53
N LYS A 3 4.64 50.24 -31.77
CA LYS A 3 3.98 49.22 -32.58
C LYS A 3 5.02 48.14 -32.84
N THR A 4 4.97 47.05 -32.09
CA THR A 4 5.83 45.88 -32.32
C THR A 4 5.49 45.34 -33.71
N THR A 5 6.37 45.59 -34.67
CA THR A 5 6.22 45.10 -36.04
C THR A 5 6.25 43.58 -36.00
N LEU A 6 5.10 42.94 -36.26
CA LEU A 6 4.99 41.48 -36.35
C LEU A 6 6.02 40.99 -37.38
N GLN A 7 6.98 40.17 -36.92
CA GLN A 7 7.99 39.62 -37.82
C GLN A 7 7.31 38.63 -38.77
N LYS A 8 7.47 38.84 -40.08
CA LYS A 8 7.01 37.90 -41.11
C LYS A 8 8.08 36.84 -41.38
N PRO A 9 7.69 35.58 -41.62
CA PRO A 9 8.64 34.54 -41.99
C PRO A 9 9.22 34.81 -43.40
N PRO A 10 10.44 34.31 -43.71
CA PRO A 10 10.98 34.34 -45.07
C PRO A 10 10.12 33.47 -46.02
N GLU A 11 10.05 33.82 -47.31
CA GLU A 11 9.13 33.20 -48.31
C GLU A 11 9.10 31.67 -48.31
N LYS A 12 10.25 31.02 -48.08
CA LYS A 12 10.37 29.55 -48.07
C LYS A 12 9.81 28.88 -46.80
N VAL A 13 9.34 29.66 -45.83
CA VAL A 13 8.75 29.17 -44.57
C VAL A 13 7.26 29.49 -44.58
N LYS A 14 6.43 28.44 -44.54
CA LYS A 14 4.97 28.57 -44.43
C LYS A 14 4.61 29.40 -43.21
N ASP A 15 3.83 30.46 -43.41
CA ASP A 15 3.29 31.26 -42.32
C ASP A 15 2.18 30.49 -41.59
N ILE A 16 2.34 30.39 -40.26
CA ILE A 16 1.39 29.75 -39.36
C ILE A 16 0.92 30.70 -38.26
N SER A 17 1.21 32.00 -38.37
CA SER A 17 0.72 33.04 -37.45
C SER A 17 -0.81 33.00 -37.33
N GLY A 18 -1.32 33.18 -36.12
CA GLY A 18 -2.76 33.13 -35.81
C GLY A 18 -3.36 31.72 -35.72
N GLN A 19 -2.67 30.68 -36.20
CA GLN A 19 -3.18 29.31 -36.17
C GLN A 19 -3.08 28.67 -34.77
N LYS A 20 -3.92 27.67 -34.52
CA LYS A 20 -3.99 26.94 -33.25
C LYS A 20 -3.54 25.49 -33.43
N PHE A 21 -2.66 25.03 -32.54
CA PHE A 21 -2.15 23.65 -32.53
C PHE A 21 -2.17 23.10 -31.10
N GLY A 22 -3.06 22.13 -30.84
CA GLY A 22 -3.28 21.64 -29.48
C GLY A 22 -3.70 22.79 -28.54
N ARG A 23 -2.88 23.11 -27.54
CA ARG A 23 -3.09 24.26 -26.63
C ARG A 23 -2.25 25.48 -26.99
N TRP A 24 -1.59 25.50 -28.14
CA TRP A 24 -0.83 26.64 -28.63
C TRP A 24 -1.67 27.50 -29.57
N THR A 25 -1.52 28.81 -29.44
CA THR A 25 -1.92 29.81 -30.44
C THR A 25 -0.64 30.48 -30.92
N VAL A 26 -0.35 30.43 -32.21
CA VAL A 26 0.85 31.03 -32.79
C VAL A 26 0.64 32.55 -32.85
N ILE A 27 1.54 33.30 -32.23
CA ILE A 27 1.48 34.77 -32.20
C ILE A 27 2.19 35.32 -33.44
N GLU A 28 3.47 34.97 -33.58
CA GLU A 28 4.34 35.52 -34.62
C GLU A 28 5.53 34.60 -34.87
N TYR A 29 6.17 34.81 -36.02
CA TYR A 29 7.46 34.25 -36.34
C TYR A 29 8.54 34.79 -35.38
N SER A 30 9.52 33.96 -35.03
CA SER A 30 10.62 34.35 -34.15
C SER A 30 11.96 34.41 -34.86
N HIS A 31 12.45 33.29 -35.40
CA HIS A 31 13.73 33.23 -36.09
C HIS A 31 13.89 31.89 -36.82
N LEU A 32 14.93 31.80 -37.65
CA LEU A 32 15.34 30.57 -38.30
C LEU A 32 16.70 30.15 -37.74
N LYS A 33 16.82 28.89 -37.33
CA LYS A 33 18.10 28.33 -36.89
C LYS A 33 18.55 27.22 -37.83
N THR A 34 19.82 27.26 -38.22
CA THR A 34 20.44 26.25 -39.07
C THR A 34 21.18 25.24 -38.19
N TYR A 35 21.03 23.96 -38.52
CA TYR A 35 21.71 22.84 -37.89
C TYR A 35 22.29 21.93 -38.98
N TYR A 36 23.27 21.11 -38.62
CA TYR A 36 23.80 20.07 -39.49
C TYR A 36 23.38 18.71 -38.93
N SER A 37 22.86 17.85 -39.79
CA SER A 37 22.58 16.46 -39.45
C SER A 37 23.88 15.68 -39.24
N SER A 38 23.79 14.51 -38.62
CA SER A 38 24.94 13.59 -38.47
C SER A 38 25.55 13.16 -39.81
N LYS A 39 24.81 13.26 -40.91
CA LYS A 39 25.27 12.97 -42.28
C LYS A 39 25.74 14.23 -43.03
N GLY A 40 25.92 15.35 -42.35
CA GLY A 40 26.40 16.61 -42.95
C GLY A 40 25.34 17.47 -43.64
N TYR A 41 24.10 16.99 -43.80
CA TYR A 41 23.03 17.79 -44.43
C TYR A 41 22.63 19.00 -43.60
N ARG A 42 22.49 20.15 -44.26
CA ARG A 42 22.03 21.41 -43.68
C ARG A 42 20.51 21.40 -43.49
N VAL A 43 20.06 21.61 -42.25
CA VAL A 43 18.65 21.64 -41.85
C VAL A 43 18.31 23.03 -41.29
N ARG A 44 17.24 23.66 -41.78
CA ARG A 44 16.76 24.96 -41.29
C ARG A 44 15.46 24.76 -40.53
N ILE A 45 15.40 25.21 -39.28
CA ILE A 45 14.22 25.05 -38.41
C ILE A 45 13.67 26.43 -38.06
N ALA A 46 12.40 26.65 -38.36
CA ALA A 46 11.67 27.86 -38.02
C ALA A 46 11.11 27.78 -36.59
N TYR A 47 11.34 28.85 -35.82
CA TYR A 47 10.86 29.03 -34.47
C TYR A 47 9.76 30.09 -34.44
N TRP A 48 8.76 29.85 -33.60
CA TRP A 48 7.54 30.65 -33.51
C TRP A 48 7.26 30.97 -32.06
N ARG A 49 6.86 32.21 -31.78
CA ARG A 49 6.35 32.61 -30.46
C ARG A 49 4.89 32.17 -30.35
N CYS A 50 4.61 31.32 -29.38
CA CYS A 50 3.28 30.75 -29.19
C CYS A 50 2.75 31.07 -27.78
N LEU A 51 1.49 31.50 -27.71
CA LEU A 51 0.73 31.62 -26.47
C LEU A 51 0.10 30.27 -26.15
N CYS A 52 0.40 29.69 -25.00
CA CYS A 52 -0.32 28.53 -24.53
C CYS A 52 -1.65 28.94 -23.90
N LYS A 53 -2.66 28.05 -23.93
CA LYS A 53 -3.91 28.19 -23.16
C LYS A 53 -3.69 28.46 -21.66
N CYS A 54 -2.53 28.06 -21.10
CA CYS A 54 -2.11 28.36 -19.73
C CYS A 54 -1.70 29.82 -19.48
N GLY A 55 -1.67 30.68 -20.52
CA GLY A 55 -1.15 32.04 -20.48
C GLY A 55 0.36 32.16 -20.72
N THR A 56 1.12 31.05 -20.62
CA THR A 56 2.57 31.09 -20.87
C THR A 56 2.89 31.26 -22.34
N ILE A 57 3.73 32.24 -22.67
CA ILE A 57 4.32 32.42 -24.00
C ILE A 57 5.64 31.63 -24.06
N LYS A 58 5.84 30.84 -25.12
CA LYS A 58 7.10 30.15 -25.39
C LYS A 58 7.43 30.15 -26.87
N THR A 59 8.72 30.19 -27.15
CA THR A 59 9.23 29.94 -28.50
C THR A 59 9.35 28.44 -28.74
N VAL A 60 8.68 27.94 -29.77
CA VAL A 60 8.62 26.51 -30.14
C VAL A 60 8.90 26.33 -31.63
N THR A 61 9.39 25.16 -32.03
CA THR A 61 9.64 24.90 -33.46
C THR A 61 8.32 24.66 -34.18
N GLY A 62 8.18 25.21 -35.39
CA GLY A 62 6.97 25.06 -36.20
C GLY A 62 6.67 23.59 -36.50
N SER A 63 7.72 22.81 -36.80
CA SER A 63 7.58 21.37 -37.01
C SER A 63 6.99 20.65 -35.80
N SER A 64 7.41 20.99 -34.57
CA SER A 64 6.93 20.31 -33.36
C SER A 64 5.46 20.57 -33.02
N ILE A 65 4.96 21.77 -33.35
CA ILE A 65 3.54 22.09 -33.13
C ILE A 65 2.67 21.53 -34.25
N CYS A 66 3.11 21.58 -35.51
CA CYS A 66 2.37 21.05 -36.65
C CYS A 66 2.25 19.52 -36.61
N ASN A 67 3.32 18.81 -36.22
CA ASN A 67 3.29 17.34 -36.09
C ASN A 67 2.71 16.86 -34.75
N GLY A 68 2.30 17.78 -33.86
CA GLY A 68 1.66 17.46 -32.59
C GLY A 68 2.59 16.90 -31.49
N THR A 69 3.92 16.93 -31.66
CA THR A 69 4.86 16.56 -30.59
C THR A 69 4.89 17.58 -29.44
N SER A 70 4.69 18.87 -29.75
CA SER A 70 4.51 19.95 -28.79
C SER A 70 3.05 20.39 -28.72
N LYS A 71 2.32 19.93 -27.70
CA LYS A 71 0.89 20.24 -27.53
C LYS A 71 0.58 21.37 -26.54
N SER A 72 1.53 21.74 -25.68
CA SER A 72 1.33 22.77 -24.63
C SER A 72 2.64 23.22 -23.98
N CYS A 73 2.57 24.25 -23.13
CA CYS A 73 3.67 24.80 -22.32
C CYS A 73 4.29 23.83 -21.29
N SER A 74 3.86 22.56 -21.26
CA SER A 74 3.94 21.54 -20.20
C SER A 74 2.81 21.57 -19.15
N CYS A 75 1.95 22.60 -19.16
CA CYS A 75 0.80 22.69 -18.24
C CYS A 75 -0.10 21.46 -18.30
N TRP A 76 -0.36 20.94 -19.50
CA TRP A 76 -1.24 19.81 -19.69
C TRP A 76 -0.69 18.55 -19.01
N ARG A 77 0.63 18.33 -19.10
CA ARG A 77 1.30 17.24 -18.40
C ARG A 77 1.22 17.44 -16.88
N LYS A 78 1.39 18.67 -16.39
CA LYS A 78 1.26 19.00 -14.95
C LYS A 78 -0.17 18.75 -14.44
N GLU A 79 -1.19 19.17 -15.19
CA GLU A 79 -2.60 18.91 -14.89
C GLU A 79 -2.91 17.41 -14.82
N LEU A 80 -2.46 16.65 -15.82
CA LEU A 80 -2.66 15.19 -15.86
C LEU A 80 -1.95 14.48 -14.70
N LEU A 81 -0.74 14.92 -14.36
CA LEU A 81 0.00 14.38 -13.22
C LEU A 81 -0.68 14.73 -11.89
N ALA A 82 -1.23 15.93 -11.74
CA ALA A 82 -2.01 16.32 -10.56
C ALA A 82 -3.26 15.44 -10.42
N LYS A 83 -3.99 15.19 -11.51
CA LYS A 83 -5.15 14.27 -11.51
C LYS A 83 -4.78 12.81 -11.22
N ARG A 84 -3.60 12.36 -11.65
CA ARG A 84 -3.13 10.97 -11.41
C ARG A 84 -2.60 10.73 -10.00
N ASN A 85 -2.25 11.77 -9.24
CA ASN A 85 -1.45 11.61 -8.04
C ASN A 85 -2.25 11.86 -6.74
N PHE A 86 -2.25 10.80 -5.91
CA PHE A 86 -2.48 10.74 -4.46
C PHE A 86 -3.93 10.59 -3.95
N LYS A 87 -4.46 9.36 -3.93
CA LYS A 87 -5.59 9.01 -3.03
C LYS A 87 -5.26 9.30 -1.55
N HIS A 88 -3.99 9.23 -1.14
CA HIS A 88 -3.60 9.28 0.28
C HIS A 88 -2.30 10.06 0.59
N GLY A 89 -1.62 10.72 -0.35
CA GLY A 89 -0.39 11.49 -0.06
C GLY A 89 0.85 10.69 0.39
N HIS A 90 0.74 9.37 0.61
CA HIS A 90 1.79 8.53 1.20
C HIS A 90 2.61 7.71 0.18
N SER A 91 2.72 8.18 -1.06
CA SER A 91 3.65 7.62 -2.06
C SER A 91 4.34 8.69 -2.93
N PRO A 92 4.83 9.80 -2.36
CA PRO A 92 5.42 10.88 -3.14
C PRO A 92 6.59 10.33 -3.96
N ARG A 93 6.59 10.60 -5.27
CA ARG A 93 7.66 10.20 -6.20
C ARG A 93 7.93 8.69 -6.20
N GLY A 94 6.91 7.87 -5.95
CA GLY A 94 7.03 6.40 -5.93
C GLY A 94 7.55 5.79 -4.62
N LYS A 95 7.98 6.61 -3.64
CA LYS A 95 8.43 6.12 -2.33
C LYS A 95 7.26 6.04 -1.35
N ARG A 96 6.89 4.82 -0.93
CA ARG A 96 5.83 4.60 0.06
C ARG A 96 6.26 5.13 1.44
N SER A 97 5.37 5.83 2.13
CA SER A 97 5.64 6.29 3.50
C SER A 97 5.78 5.12 4.48
N LEU A 98 6.55 5.33 5.56
CA LEU A 98 6.71 4.34 6.63
C LEU A 98 5.37 3.96 7.28
N LEU A 99 4.45 4.92 7.45
CA LEU A 99 3.10 4.67 7.98
C LEU A 99 2.27 3.77 7.06
N TYR A 100 2.35 3.98 5.75
CA TYR A 100 1.66 3.14 4.78
C TYR A 100 2.23 1.72 4.74
N LEU A 101 3.56 1.59 4.81
CA LEU A 101 4.23 0.29 4.90
C LEU A 101 3.85 -0.45 6.19
N CYS A 102 3.75 0.28 7.31
CA CYS A 102 3.30 -0.24 8.60
C CYS A 102 1.87 -0.79 8.52
N TRP A 103 0.91 0.01 8.04
CA TRP A 103 -0.48 -0.39 7.87
C TRP A 103 -0.63 -1.59 6.91
N LYS A 104 0.11 -1.57 5.79
CA LYS A 104 0.14 -2.67 4.83
C LYS A 104 0.71 -3.95 5.44
N GLY A 105 1.82 -3.84 6.18
CA GLY A 105 2.45 -4.96 6.87
C GLY A 105 1.53 -5.56 7.93
N MET A 106 0.86 -4.71 8.71
CA MET A 106 -0.16 -5.11 9.68
C MET A 106 -1.29 -5.92 9.04
N LYS A 107 -1.80 -5.46 7.90
CA LYS A 107 -2.82 -6.21 7.14
C LYS A 107 -2.29 -7.54 6.61
N SER A 108 -1.07 -7.56 6.09
CA SER A 108 -0.45 -8.76 5.52
C SER A 108 -0.32 -9.87 6.58
N ARG A 109 0.31 -9.58 7.72
CA ARG A 109 0.49 -10.58 8.80
C ARG A 109 -0.83 -11.11 9.38
N CYS A 110 -1.89 -10.30 9.39
CA CYS A 110 -3.20 -10.71 9.92
C CYS A 110 -4.09 -11.44 8.91
N HIS A 111 -4.05 -11.09 7.62
CA HIS A 111 -5.07 -11.51 6.65
C HIS A 111 -4.51 -12.23 5.42
N ARG A 112 -3.19 -12.26 5.23
CA ARG A 112 -2.55 -12.93 4.09
C ARG A 112 -1.89 -14.21 4.55
N GLU A 113 -2.46 -15.35 4.17
CA GLU A 113 -1.99 -16.68 4.60
C GLU A 113 -0.56 -17.00 4.15
N LYS A 114 -0.16 -16.47 2.97
CA LYS A 114 1.20 -16.59 2.42
C LYS A 114 2.25 -15.74 3.15
N ASP A 115 1.85 -14.91 4.12
CA ASP A 115 2.79 -14.10 4.89
C ASP A 115 3.56 -14.98 5.88
N LYS A 116 4.89 -14.82 5.94
CA LYS A 116 5.76 -15.60 6.84
C LYS A 116 5.35 -15.47 8.32
N ASN A 117 4.78 -14.34 8.71
CA ASN A 117 4.35 -14.08 10.08
C ASN A 117 2.90 -14.52 10.33
N TYR A 118 2.17 -15.05 9.34
CA TYR A 118 0.75 -15.35 9.49
C TYR A 118 0.43 -16.28 10.66
N SER A 119 1.29 -17.28 10.94
CA SER A 119 1.15 -18.21 12.07
C SER A 119 1.10 -17.49 13.42
N GLY A 120 1.95 -16.49 13.63
CA GLY A 120 2.03 -15.72 14.87
C GLY A 120 0.94 -14.65 15.03
N TYR A 121 0.12 -14.45 13.99
CA TYR A 121 -0.84 -13.34 13.89
C TYR A 121 -2.21 -13.85 13.44
N GLY A 122 -2.49 -13.86 12.14
CA GLY A 122 -3.81 -14.22 11.61
C GLY A 122 -4.28 -15.62 12.01
N ALA A 123 -3.39 -16.61 12.04
CA ALA A 123 -3.74 -17.97 12.43
C ALA A 123 -4.11 -18.11 13.92
N ARG A 124 -3.72 -17.15 14.77
CA ARG A 124 -4.13 -17.07 16.19
C ARG A 124 -5.47 -16.35 16.37
N GLY A 125 -6.04 -15.80 15.30
CA GLY A 125 -7.22 -14.95 15.33
C GLY A 125 -6.90 -13.49 15.68
N ILE A 126 -5.67 -13.03 15.47
CA ILE A 126 -5.35 -11.59 15.58
C ILE A 126 -5.69 -10.90 14.26
N TYR A 127 -6.50 -9.86 14.33
CA TYR A 127 -7.03 -9.16 13.16
C TYR A 127 -6.81 -7.66 13.24
N VAL A 128 -7.07 -6.97 12.13
CA VAL A 128 -7.14 -5.51 12.06
C VAL A 128 -8.61 -5.11 12.14
N CYS A 129 -8.94 -4.19 13.05
CA CYS A 129 -10.33 -3.76 13.27
C CYS A 129 -10.97 -3.24 11.97
N LYS A 130 -12.30 -3.34 11.86
CA LYS A 130 -13.05 -2.96 10.65
C LYS A 130 -12.74 -1.53 10.20
N ARG A 131 -12.64 -0.60 11.15
CA ARG A 131 -12.35 0.82 10.92
C ARG A 131 -11.01 1.04 10.21
N TRP A 132 -9.97 0.27 10.55
CA TRP A 132 -8.63 0.40 9.96
C TRP A 132 -8.40 -0.51 8.75
N ARG A 133 -9.06 -1.67 8.69
CA ARG A 133 -8.74 -2.73 7.72
C ARG A 133 -8.73 -2.24 6.28
N ASN A 134 -9.69 -1.40 5.91
CA ASN A 134 -9.85 -0.91 4.54
C ASN A 134 -9.73 0.62 4.41
N SER A 135 -9.37 1.33 5.48
CA SER A 135 -9.17 2.77 5.45
C SER A 135 -7.84 3.14 6.10
N PHE A 136 -6.87 3.49 5.26
CA PHE A 136 -5.59 4.01 5.72
C PHE A 136 -5.74 5.39 6.39
N SER A 137 -6.66 6.23 5.90
CA SER A 137 -6.97 7.52 6.51
C SER A 137 -7.48 7.37 7.95
N ASN A 138 -8.35 6.40 8.23
CA ASN A 138 -8.80 6.12 9.59
C ASN A 138 -7.66 5.66 10.50
N PHE A 139 -6.73 4.84 9.97
CA PHE A 139 -5.54 4.42 10.72
C PHE A 139 -4.67 5.63 11.09
N VAL A 140 -4.44 6.56 10.17
CA VAL A 140 -3.65 7.78 10.44
C VAL A 140 -4.38 8.73 11.39
N SER A 141 -5.69 8.89 11.25
CA SER A 141 -6.49 9.75 12.13
C SER A 141 -6.56 9.23 13.57
N ASP A 142 -6.58 7.90 13.74
CA ASP A 142 -6.72 7.29 15.07
C ASP A 142 -5.37 7.14 15.78
N MET A 143 -4.25 7.11 15.05
CA MET A 143 -2.91 7.01 15.63
C MET A 143 -2.27 8.40 15.79
N PRO A 144 -1.65 8.70 16.95
CA PRO A 144 -0.91 9.94 17.13
C PRO A 144 0.26 10.01 16.15
N LYS A 145 0.77 11.24 15.92
CA LYS A 145 1.96 11.46 15.09
C LYS A 145 3.09 10.57 15.61
N LYS A 146 3.64 9.74 14.72
CA LYS A 146 4.76 8.85 15.06
C LYS A 146 5.94 9.71 15.56
N PRO A 147 6.44 9.50 16.80
CA PRO A 147 7.41 10.43 17.40
C PRO A 147 8.77 10.46 16.67
N GLY A 148 9.26 9.30 16.25
CA GLY A 148 10.57 9.16 15.60
C GLY A 148 10.65 7.88 14.76
N THR A 149 11.70 7.72 13.95
CA THR A 149 11.86 6.56 13.04
C THR A 149 12.02 5.22 13.78
N GLU A 150 12.61 5.25 14.98
CA GLU A 150 12.87 4.17 15.93
C GLU A 150 11.61 3.55 16.54
N TYR A 151 10.47 4.25 16.45
CA TYR A 151 9.19 3.73 16.92
C TYR A 151 8.55 2.80 15.89
N SER A 152 7.90 1.73 16.33
CA SER A 152 7.07 0.90 15.45
C SER A 152 5.74 0.56 16.12
N ILE A 153 4.77 0.11 15.32
CA ILE A 153 3.45 -0.19 15.85
C ILE A 153 3.54 -1.41 16.75
N ASP A 154 3.11 -1.25 18.00
CA ASP A 154 2.99 -2.31 18.98
C ASP A 154 1.53 -2.51 19.40
N ARG A 155 1.22 -3.69 19.93
CA ARG A 155 -0.06 -3.94 20.58
C ARG A 155 0.12 -3.92 22.08
N ILE A 156 -0.81 -3.27 22.79
CA ILE A 156 -0.79 -3.21 24.26
C ILE A 156 -1.07 -4.61 24.82
N ASP A 157 -2.19 -5.21 24.43
CA ASP A 157 -2.44 -6.65 24.56
C ASP A 157 -1.97 -7.36 23.28
N ASN A 158 -0.93 -8.17 23.44
CA ASN A 158 -0.35 -9.00 22.39
C ASN A 158 -1.32 -9.97 21.71
N ASN A 159 -2.37 -10.39 22.40
CA ASN A 159 -3.42 -11.24 21.83
C ASN A 159 -4.57 -10.41 21.24
N GLY A 160 -4.68 -9.12 21.56
CA GLY A 160 -5.74 -8.26 21.06
C GLY A 160 -5.59 -7.89 19.57
N PRO A 161 -6.64 -7.28 18.98
CA PRO A 161 -6.62 -6.83 17.59
C PRO A 161 -5.72 -5.61 17.39
N TYR A 162 -5.39 -5.30 16.14
CA TYR A 162 -4.95 -3.95 15.80
C TYR A 162 -6.14 -3.00 15.79
N SER A 163 -6.19 -2.11 16.76
CA SER A 163 -7.24 -1.09 16.94
C SER A 163 -6.69 0.11 17.70
N LYS A 164 -7.41 1.24 17.66
CA LYS A 164 -7.05 2.46 18.41
C LYS A 164 -6.84 2.18 19.90
N ALA A 165 -7.70 1.35 20.49
CA ALA A 165 -7.64 1.01 21.92
C ALA A 165 -6.51 0.02 22.27
N ASN A 166 -5.94 -0.68 21.29
CA ASN A 166 -4.95 -1.73 21.53
C ASN A 166 -3.63 -1.52 20.77
N CYS A 167 -3.37 -0.32 20.28
CA CYS A 167 -2.14 -0.01 19.55
C CYS A 167 -1.47 1.26 20.06
N LYS A 168 -0.15 1.21 20.13
CA LYS A 168 0.70 2.35 20.47
C LYS A 168 1.95 2.36 19.60
N TRP A 169 2.63 3.50 19.55
CA TRP A 169 4.00 3.56 19.06
C TRP A 169 4.94 3.11 20.17
N SER A 170 5.86 2.20 19.86
CA SER A 170 6.83 1.72 20.84
C SER A 170 8.20 1.54 20.21
N THR A 171 9.22 1.82 21.01
CA THR A 171 10.62 1.57 20.69
C THR A 171 10.91 0.07 20.67
N ALA A 172 12.05 -0.32 20.09
CA ALA A 172 12.49 -1.72 20.13
C ALA A 172 12.64 -2.27 21.56
N LYS A 173 13.05 -1.43 22.52
CA LYS A 173 13.18 -1.78 23.94
C LYS A 173 11.82 -2.03 24.59
N GLU A 174 10.86 -1.12 24.40
CA GLU A 174 9.50 -1.30 24.91
C GLU A 174 8.81 -2.52 24.30
N GLN A 175 8.99 -2.74 22.98
CA GLN A 175 8.48 -3.94 22.33
C GLN A 175 9.13 -5.20 22.88
N ALA A 176 10.44 -5.18 23.18
CA ALA A 176 11.13 -6.30 23.79
C ALA A 176 10.60 -6.61 25.20
N ASN A 177 10.28 -5.59 25.99
CA ASN A 177 9.64 -5.76 27.30
C ASN A 177 8.20 -6.29 27.18
N ASN A 178 7.51 -5.91 26.09
CA ASN A 178 6.22 -6.48 25.70
C ASN A 178 6.34 -7.83 24.99
N ARG A 179 7.55 -8.36 24.70
CA ARG A 179 7.68 -9.74 24.23
C ARG A 179 7.36 -10.65 25.39
N ARG A 180 6.79 -11.80 25.07
CA ARG A 180 6.74 -12.89 26.06
C ARG A 180 8.16 -13.16 26.57
N PRO A 181 8.34 -13.44 27.86
CA PRO A 181 9.63 -13.83 28.38
C PRO A 181 10.17 -15.01 27.56
N PRO A 182 11.48 -15.05 27.28
CA PRO A 182 12.08 -16.23 26.69
C PRO A 182 11.85 -17.41 27.63
N GLN A 183 11.47 -18.57 27.08
CA GLN A 183 11.01 -19.80 27.75
C GLN A 183 12.00 -20.48 28.71
N PHE A 184 13.02 -19.76 29.22
CA PHE A 184 14.08 -20.32 30.05
C PHE A 184 14.00 -19.93 31.52
N LEU A 185 13.11 -19.01 31.93
CA LEU A 185 13.07 -18.50 33.31
C LEU A 185 11.91 -19.01 34.17
N HIS A 186 11.01 -19.81 33.61
CA HIS A 186 10.14 -20.74 34.34
C HIS A 186 10.22 -22.03 33.53
N GLY A 187 10.37 -23.18 34.18
CA GLY A 187 10.71 -24.46 33.54
C GLY A 187 9.66 -25.05 32.59
N ASP A 188 9.19 -24.31 31.57
CA ASP A 188 8.46 -24.90 30.45
C ASP A 188 8.74 -24.24 29.09
N ARG A 189 8.82 -25.11 28.09
CA ARG A 189 9.70 -25.03 26.92
C ARG A 189 9.12 -24.20 25.77
N ARG A 190 10.01 -23.90 24.82
CA ARG A 190 9.70 -23.63 23.40
C ARG A 190 8.46 -24.38 22.93
N PHE A 191 7.46 -23.68 22.39
CA PHE A 191 6.37 -24.28 21.62
C PHE A 191 6.99 -25.00 20.42
N ASN A 192 7.31 -26.27 20.64
CA ASN A 192 7.69 -27.22 19.62
C ASN A 192 6.38 -27.96 19.23
N PRO A 193 5.98 -27.95 17.95
CA PRO A 193 4.77 -28.62 17.48
C PRO A 193 4.71 -30.12 17.83
N LYS A 194 5.86 -30.74 18.13
CA LYS A 194 5.99 -32.15 18.55
C LYS A 194 5.98 -32.36 20.08
N SER A 195 5.93 -31.31 20.89
CA SER A 195 6.03 -31.39 22.36
C SER A 195 4.85 -30.74 23.10
N GLY A 196 3.71 -30.55 22.45
CA GLY A 196 2.48 -30.22 23.17
C GLY A 196 2.06 -31.44 23.98
N GLY A 197 1.90 -31.31 25.30
CA GLY A 197 1.41 -32.38 26.16
C GLY A 197 0.07 -32.98 25.68
N PRO A 198 -0.40 -34.08 26.31
CA PRO A 198 -1.54 -34.88 25.84
C PRO A 198 -2.78 -34.06 25.45
N GLU A 199 -3.05 -32.95 26.13
CA GLU A 199 -4.20 -32.06 25.88
C GLU A 199 -4.18 -31.38 24.50
N HIS A 200 -3.01 -30.99 23.98
CA HIS A 200 -2.93 -30.37 22.66
C HIS A 200 -3.20 -31.40 21.55
N LEU A 201 -2.70 -32.62 21.73
CA LEU A 201 -2.97 -33.74 20.85
C LEU A 201 -4.46 -34.11 20.88
N LYS A 202 -5.06 -34.14 22.07
CA LYS A 202 -6.50 -34.32 22.29
C LYS A 202 -7.30 -33.21 21.58
N PHE A 203 -6.90 -31.95 21.69
CA PHE A 203 -7.55 -30.83 21.01
C PHE A 203 -7.54 -30.98 19.48
N ARG A 204 -6.37 -31.15 18.85
CA ARG A 204 -6.29 -31.21 17.37
C ARG A 204 -7.14 -32.35 16.81
N MET A 205 -7.11 -33.51 17.49
CA MET A 205 -7.84 -34.70 17.08
C MET A 205 -9.35 -34.50 17.28
N ALA A 206 -9.77 -33.98 18.43
CA ALA A 206 -11.17 -33.67 18.72
C ALA A 206 -11.72 -32.62 17.74
N PHE A 207 -10.98 -31.56 17.46
CA PHE A 207 -11.38 -30.50 16.54
C PHE A 207 -11.52 -30.98 15.11
N LYS A 208 -10.51 -31.71 14.58
CA LYS A 208 -10.58 -32.27 13.23
C LYS A 208 -11.73 -33.27 13.11
N LYS A 209 -11.88 -34.18 14.08
CA LYS A 209 -12.96 -35.18 14.12
C LYS A 209 -14.33 -34.52 14.13
N LYS A 210 -14.55 -33.53 15.01
CA LYS A 210 -15.83 -32.82 15.12
C LYS A 210 -16.15 -32.03 13.85
N ARG A 211 -15.18 -31.35 13.23
CA ARG A 211 -15.40 -30.63 11.98
C ARG A 211 -15.86 -31.58 10.86
N ILE A 212 -15.22 -32.73 10.73
CA ILE A 212 -15.59 -33.75 9.74
C ILE A 212 -16.98 -34.33 10.05
N GLN A 213 -17.27 -34.62 11.32
CA GLN A 213 -18.60 -35.09 11.75
C GLN A 213 -19.72 -34.10 11.39
N LEU A 214 -19.45 -32.79 11.49
CA LEU A 214 -20.39 -31.73 11.10
C LEU A 214 -20.43 -31.49 9.57
N ASN A 215 -19.74 -32.30 8.78
CA ASN A 215 -19.59 -32.15 7.32
C ASN A 215 -19.13 -30.74 6.89
N LEU A 216 -18.27 -30.10 7.69
CA LEU A 216 -17.77 -28.76 7.42
C LEU A 216 -16.45 -28.81 6.68
N SER A 217 -16.33 -28.15 5.53
CA SER A 217 -15.02 -27.89 4.94
C SER A 217 -14.19 -26.94 5.82
N GLN A 218 -12.86 -26.95 5.67
CA GLN A 218 -11.99 -25.98 6.36
C GLN A 218 -12.40 -24.53 6.07
N ALA A 219 -12.90 -24.26 4.86
CA ALA A 219 -13.40 -22.94 4.49
C ALA A 219 -14.71 -22.57 5.21
N LYS A 220 -15.67 -23.50 5.27
CA LYS A 220 -16.93 -23.29 6.02
C LYS A 220 -16.65 -23.10 7.52
N ALA A 221 -15.78 -23.93 8.10
CA ALA A 221 -15.35 -23.80 9.50
C ALA A 221 -14.64 -22.46 9.77
N GLY A 222 -13.76 -22.02 8.85
CA GLY A 222 -13.11 -20.72 8.92
C GLY A 222 -14.12 -19.57 8.96
N LYS A 223 -15.13 -19.60 8.08
CA LYS A 223 -16.20 -18.60 8.04
C LYS A 223 -16.98 -18.52 9.36
N ILE A 224 -17.34 -19.67 9.94
CA ILE A 224 -18.06 -19.76 11.23
C ILE A 224 -17.20 -19.17 12.36
N LEU A 225 -15.91 -19.51 12.40
CA LEU A 225 -15.01 -19.12 13.48
C LEU A 225 -14.44 -17.70 13.29
N GLY A 226 -14.60 -17.11 12.10
CA GLY A 226 -14.08 -15.79 11.75
C GLY A 226 -12.57 -15.80 11.50
N VAL A 227 -12.04 -16.92 11.02
CA VAL A 227 -10.62 -17.11 10.69
C VAL A 227 -10.46 -17.62 9.26
N SER A 228 -9.24 -17.63 8.75
CA SER A 228 -9.00 -18.14 7.39
C SER A 228 -9.03 -19.67 7.35
N PRO A 229 -9.27 -20.29 6.17
CA PRO A 229 -9.16 -21.74 6.01
C PRO A 229 -7.77 -22.27 6.38
N ALA A 230 -6.69 -21.52 6.10
CA ALA A 230 -5.35 -21.91 6.52
C ALA A 230 -5.18 -21.91 8.05
N ALA A 231 -5.88 -21.04 8.79
CA ALA A 231 -5.87 -21.11 10.25
C ALA A 231 -6.45 -22.45 10.74
N ILE A 232 -7.56 -22.89 10.16
CA ILE A 232 -8.17 -24.20 10.47
C ILE A 232 -7.18 -25.33 10.20
N ARG A 233 -6.57 -25.35 9.00
CA ARG A 233 -5.53 -26.34 8.66
C ARG A 233 -4.39 -26.34 9.67
N LYS A 234 -3.91 -25.14 10.06
CA LYS A 234 -2.81 -24.98 11.01
C LYS A 234 -3.15 -25.50 12.41
N TRP A 235 -4.40 -25.39 12.85
CA TRP A 235 -4.87 -25.98 14.12
C TRP A 235 -4.95 -27.51 14.03
N GLU A 236 -5.42 -28.06 12.92
CA GLU A 236 -5.53 -29.51 12.72
C GLU A 236 -4.17 -30.21 12.67
N ILE A 237 -3.15 -29.55 12.13
CA ILE A 237 -1.77 -30.08 12.12
C ILE A 237 -0.99 -29.75 13.39
N GLY A 238 -1.60 -29.04 14.36
CA GLY A 238 -0.94 -28.68 15.63
C GLY A 238 0.15 -27.62 15.50
N SER A 239 0.19 -26.86 14.40
CA SER A 239 1.21 -25.82 14.20
C SER A 239 0.94 -24.52 14.96
N CYS A 240 -0.30 -24.29 15.40
CA CYS A 240 -0.68 -23.19 16.28
C CYS A 240 -2.05 -23.45 16.94
N GLN A 241 -2.40 -22.66 17.95
CA GLN A 241 -3.68 -22.77 18.66
C GLN A 241 -4.63 -21.57 18.41
N PRO A 242 -5.96 -21.78 18.47
CA PRO A 242 -6.97 -20.74 18.28
C PRO A 242 -7.13 -19.82 19.50
N MET A 243 -6.08 -19.10 19.91
CA MET A 243 -6.07 -18.29 21.15
C MET A 243 -7.27 -17.34 21.28
N ASN A 244 -7.62 -16.62 20.21
CA ASN A 244 -8.74 -15.67 20.21
C ASN A 244 -10.06 -16.28 19.72
N SER A 245 -10.00 -17.46 19.12
CA SER A 245 -11.19 -18.17 18.63
C SER A 245 -11.66 -19.26 19.61
N TRP A 246 -10.99 -19.41 20.76
CA TRP A 246 -11.21 -20.51 21.69
C TRP A 246 -12.67 -20.66 22.13
N LYS A 247 -13.35 -19.57 22.49
CA LYS A 247 -14.78 -19.61 22.87
C LYS A 247 -15.66 -20.15 21.75
N LYS A 248 -15.41 -19.73 20.51
CA LYS A 248 -16.16 -20.20 19.33
C LYS A 248 -15.82 -21.65 18.98
N VAL A 249 -14.56 -22.03 19.16
CA VAL A 249 -14.08 -23.39 18.97
C VAL A 249 -14.70 -24.33 20.00
N LEU A 250 -14.77 -23.95 21.28
CA LEU A 250 -15.46 -24.72 22.33
C LEU A 250 -16.94 -24.91 22.00
N LYS A 251 -17.61 -23.85 21.53
CA LYS A 251 -19.00 -23.92 21.07
C LYS A 251 -19.17 -24.89 19.90
N LEU A 252 -18.26 -24.87 18.92
CA LEU A 252 -18.25 -25.82 17.80
C LEU A 252 -18.00 -27.27 18.27
N LEU A 253 -17.15 -27.44 19.28
CA LEU A 253 -16.82 -28.74 19.86
C LEU A 253 -17.96 -29.33 20.70
N GLY A 254 -18.94 -28.52 21.11
CA GLY A 254 -19.96 -28.91 22.09
C GLY A 254 -19.37 -29.13 23.49
N ALA A 255 -18.20 -28.53 23.77
CA ALA A 255 -17.45 -28.74 25.00
C ALA A 255 -17.69 -27.61 26.01
N SER A 256 -18.03 -27.98 27.24
CA SER A 256 -18.30 -27.08 28.37
C SER A 256 -17.12 -27.02 29.36
N LYS A 257 -15.86 -26.85 28.95
CA LYS A 257 -14.75 -26.62 29.90
C LYS A 257 -13.71 -25.60 29.41
N LYS A 258 -13.08 -24.94 30.40
CA LYS A 258 -12.34 -23.67 30.40
C LYS A 258 -11.24 -23.55 29.33
N LYS A 259 -10.90 -22.29 29.00
CA LYS A 259 -9.74 -21.90 28.20
C LYS A 259 -8.47 -22.55 28.79
N PRO A 260 -7.59 -23.19 28.00
CA PRO A 260 -6.29 -23.61 28.51
C PRO A 260 -5.58 -22.37 28.99
N THR A 261 -5.23 -22.36 30.27
CA THR A 261 -4.37 -21.33 30.84
C THR A 261 -3.05 -21.38 30.07
N PRO A 262 -2.53 -20.23 29.62
CA PRO A 262 -1.17 -20.22 29.13
C PRO A 262 -0.27 -20.60 30.31
N ALA A 263 0.41 -21.74 30.19
CA ALA A 263 1.63 -21.98 30.94
C ALA A 263 2.67 -20.90 30.58
#